data_AF-A0A7S2YU53-F1
#
_entry.id   AF-A0A7S2YU53-F1
#
_cell.length_a   1.000
_cell.length_b   1.000
_cell.length_c   1.000
_cell.angle_alpha   90.00
_cell.angle_beta   90.00
_cell.angle_gamma   90.00
#
_symmetry.space_group_name_H-M   'P 1'
#
loop_
_entity.id
_entity.type
_entity.pdbx_description
1 polymer ?
#
loop_
_entity_poly.entity_id
_entity_poly.type
_entity_poly.pdbx_seq_one_letter_code
_entity_poly.pdbx_strand_id
1 'polypeptide(L)'
;MQQLAHAVAFLHHTVGAVHADIKPENILLDSEISMNDKSHEDNERLLTVKLIDFGCAVPCSNHHSKKPTATTTAANSCHAESGGTTAYWPPERFENHAMATSPSDMWSLGILLFILLTHSHPLDPLGLATDEEIQDALVACRHDGNATKISIPRHLSAEARDVLERLLAVDPQQRLTATELLEHPWITQQQEPLESRNRTTTSTVASMKEILTSAAETTQTATTAT
;
A
#
# COMPACT_ATOMS: atom_id res chain seq x y z
N MET A 1 -4.79 -8.17 -2.49
CA MET A 1 -4.60 -6.91 -3.25
C MET A 1 -5.84 -6.34 -3.91
N GLN A 2 -6.64 -7.13 -4.64
CA GLN A 2 -7.82 -6.59 -5.35
C GLN A 2 -8.74 -5.75 -4.44
N GLN A 3 -9.06 -6.24 -3.24
CA GLN A 3 -9.90 -5.49 -2.27
C GLN A 3 -9.26 -4.16 -1.81
N LEU A 4 -7.94 -4.14 -1.59
CA LEU A 4 -7.21 -2.91 -1.24
C LEU A 4 -7.21 -1.90 -2.40
N ALA A 5 -6.97 -2.37 -3.62
CA ALA A 5 -7.01 -1.50 -4.81
C ALA A 5 -8.41 -0.88 -5.01
N HIS A 6 -9.49 -1.63 -4.76
CA HIS A 6 -10.85 -1.07 -4.76
C HIS A 6 -11.05 -0.01 -3.66
N ALA A 7 -10.60 -0.27 -2.44
CA ALA A 7 -10.71 0.68 -1.33
C ALA A 7 -9.96 2.00 -1.64
N VAL A 8 -8.74 1.89 -2.15
CA VAL A 8 -7.92 3.06 -2.53
C VAL A 8 -8.54 3.79 -3.72
N ALA A 9 -9.02 3.10 -4.74
CA ALA A 9 -9.71 3.73 -5.87
C ALA A 9 -10.96 4.49 -5.43
N PHE A 10 -11.76 3.92 -4.54
CA PHE A 10 -12.91 4.60 -3.94
C PHE A 10 -12.49 5.86 -3.17
N LEU A 11 -11.45 5.76 -2.34
CA LEU A 11 -10.93 6.89 -1.57
C LEU A 11 -10.45 8.03 -2.48
N HIS A 12 -9.67 7.71 -3.51
CA HIS A 12 -9.10 8.72 -4.42
C HIS A 12 -10.15 9.37 -5.31
N HIS A 13 -11.04 8.59 -5.92
CA HIS A 13 -11.96 9.09 -6.95
C HIS A 13 -13.33 9.50 -6.42
N THR A 14 -13.86 8.79 -5.43
CA THR A 14 -15.22 9.04 -4.92
C THR A 14 -15.21 9.96 -3.71
N VAL A 15 -14.27 9.73 -2.78
CA VAL A 15 -14.14 10.57 -1.58
C VAL A 15 -13.28 11.80 -1.85
N GLY A 16 -12.30 11.71 -2.74
CA GLY A 16 -11.38 12.80 -3.04
C GLY A 16 -10.36 13.02 -1.91
N ALA A 17 -9.86 11.94 -1.32
CA ALA A 17 -8.85 11.98 -0.25
C ALA A 17 -7.68 11.03 -0.55
N VAL A 18 -6.57 11.24 0.15
CA VAL A 18 -5.37 10.40 0.18
C VAL A 18 -5.25 9.83 1.59
N HIS A 19 -4.96 8.54 1.73
CA HIS A 19 -4.82 7.89 3.03
C HIS A 19 -3.54 8.31 3.76
N ALA A 20 -2.43 8.40 3.04
CA ALA A 20 -1.10 8.85 3.48
C ALA A 20 -0.39 7.98 4.55
N ASP A 21 -0.97 6.83 4.90
CA ASP A 21 -0.36 5.86 5.84
C ASP A 21 -0.79 4.42 5.52
N ILE A 22 -0.71 4.02 4.25
CA ILE A 22 -1.00 2.63 3.86
C ILE A 22 0.18 1.75 4.26
N LYS A 23 -0.08 0.80 5.16
CA LYS A 23 0.90 -0.14 5.72
C LYS A 23 0.18 -1.36 6.30
N PRO A 24 0.86 -2.49 6.57
CA PRO A 24 0.23 -3.70 7.09
C PRO A 24 -0.64 -3.45 8.33
N GLU A 25 -0.20 -2.63 9.27
CA GLU A 25 -0.88 -2.33 10.52
C GLU A 25 -2.27 -1.71 10.31
N ASN A 26 -2.44 -0.99 9.19
CA ASN A 26 -3.68 -0.32 8.83
C ASN A 26 -4.59 -1.18 7.93
N ILE A 27 -4.30 -2.48 7.81
CA ILE A 27 -5.11 -3.45 7.07
C ILE A 27 -5.68 -4.51 8.02
N LEU A 28 -7.00 -4.52 8.18
CA LEU A 28 -7.70 -5.59 8.92
C LEU A 28 -8.15 -6.71 7.99
N LEU A 29 -8.04 -7.94 8.49
CA LEU A 29 -8.59 -9.14 7.86
C LEU A 29 -9.75 -9.67 8.70
N ASP A 30 -10.92 -9.75 8.08
CA ASP A 30 -12.10 -10.39 8.63
C ASP A 30 -12.31 -11.73 7.94
N SER A 31 -12.41 -12.80 8.73
CA SER A 31 -12.51 -14.17 8.23
C SER A 31 -13.92 -14.67 8.44
N GLU A 32 -14.78 -14.46 7.45
CA GLU A 32 -16.12 -15.05 7.48
C GLU A 32 -16.07 -16.48 6.92
N ILE A 33 -16.74 -17.39 7.62
CA ILE A 33 -17.02 -18.72 7.09
C ILE A 33 -18.24 -18.56 6.19
N SER A 34 -18.03 -18.65 4.87
CA SER A 34 -19.15 -18.77 3.94
C SER A 34 -19.80 -20.13 4.18
N MET A 35 -20.94 -20.15 4.85
CA MET A 35 -21.77 -21.35 4.94
C MET A 35 -22.57 -21.46 3.65
N ASN A 36 -21.96 -22.07 2.61
CA ASN A 36 -22.76 -22.56 1.50
C ASN A 36 -23.52 -23.81 1.99
N ASP A 37 -24.85 -23.74 1.95
CA ASP A 37 -25.79 -24.79 2.38
C ASP A 37 -25.79 -26.03 1.46
N LYS A 38 -24.65 -26.33 0.84
CA LYS A 38 -24.46 -27.48 -0.05
C LYS A 38 -23.06 -28.06 0.18
N SER A 39 -23.06 -29.27 0.75
CA SER A 39 -21.92 -30.16 1.04
C SER A 39 -20.85 -29.66 2.01
N HIS A 40 -20.66 -30.42 3.09
CA HIS A 40 -19.69 -30.22 4.18
C HIS A 40 -18.19 -30.21 3.77
N GLU A 41 -17.85 -30.19 2.47
CA GLU A 41 -16.47 -30.33 1.99
C GLU A 41 -15.83 -29.02 1.48
N ASP A 42 -16.60 -28.00 1.11
CA ASP A 42 -16.09 -26.75 0.51
C ASP A 42 -16.49 -25.47 1.27
N ASN A 43 -16.27 -25.44 2.59
CA ASN A 43 -16.37 -24.18 3.35
C ASN A 43 -15.18 -23.28 3.02
N GLU A 44 -15.31 -22.48 1.97
CA GLU A 44 -14.31 -21.47 1.62
C GLU A 44 -14.35 -20.33 2.66
N ARG A 45 -13.21 -20.11 3.33
CA ARG A 45 -13.04 -18.95 4.21
C ARG A 45 -12.88 -17.72 3.32
N LEU A 46 -13.93 -16.93 3.19
CA LEU A 46 -13.84 -15.64 2.51
C LEU A 46 -13.18 -14.66 3.46
N LEU A 47 -12.01 -14.16 3.04
CA LEU A 47 -11.30 -13.11 3.77
C LEU A 47 -11.68 -11.75 3.21
N THR A 48 -12.31 -10.94 4.04
CA THR A 48 -12.60 -9.53 3.75
C THR A 48 -11.45 -8.67 4.25
N VAL A 49 -10.96 -7.78 3.40
CA VAL A 49 -9.87 -6.84 3.71
C VAL A 49 -10.46 -5.46 3.93
N LYS A 50 -10.11 -4.81 5.04
CA LYS A 50 -10.58 -3.46 5.39
C LYS A 50 -9.38 -2.54 5.62
N LEU A 51 -9.35 -1.42 4.90
CA LEU A 51 -8.41 -0.33 5.15
C LEU A 51 -8.94 0.52 6.31
N ILE A 52 -8.09 0.79 7.30
CA ILE A 52 -8.43 1.51 8.53
C ILE A 52 -7.42 2.63 8.82
N ASP A 53 -7.72 3.43 9.85
CA ASP A 53 -6.87 4.51 10.36
C ASP A 53 -6.58 5.65 9.37
N PHE A 54 -7.56 6.54 9.23
CA PHE A 54 -7.48 7.74 8.40
C PHE A 54 -6.90 8.95 9.17
N GLY A 55 -6.18 8.73 10.29
CA GLY A 55 -5.62 9.81 11.10
C GLY A 55 -4.62 10.71 10.36
N CYS A 56 -3.97 10.18 9.32
CA CYS A 56 -3.05 10.91 8.44
C CYS A 56 -3.67 11.37 7.12
N ALA A 57 -4.95 11.08 6.87
CA ALA A 57 -5.56 11.31 5.58
C ALA A 57 -5.70 12.81 5.25
N VAL A 58 -5.48 13.14 3.97
CA VAL A 58 -5.54 14.53 3.48
C VAL A 58 -6.44 14.65 2.24
N PRO A 59 -7.10 15.80 2.01
CA PRO A 59 -7.87 16.01 0.79
C PRO A 59 -6.99 15.97 -0.47
N CYS A 60 -7.48 15.38 -1.55
CA CYS A 60 -6.83 15.45 -2.86
C CYS A 60 -6.92 16.87 -3.42
N SER A 61 -5.78 17.51 -3.68
CA SER A 61 -5.72 18.85 -4.32
C SER A 61 -6.31 18.91 -5.75
N ASN A 62 -6.70 17.78 -6.34
CA ASN A 62 -7.18 17.71 -7.72
C ASN A 62 -8.66 18.06 -7.92
N HIS A 63 -9.44 18.23 -6.85
CA HIS A 63 -10.75 18.84 -7.02
C HIS A 63 -10.55 20.33 -7.34
N HIS A 64 -10.89 20.70 -8.58
CA HIS A 64 -11.13 22.07 -9.06
C HIS A 64 -12.27 22.74 -8.28
N SER A 65 -12.13 22.83 -6.96
CA SER A 65 -12.86 23.73 -6.11
C SER A 65 -12.36 25.11 -6.49
N LYS A 66 -13.17 25.80 -7.30
CA LYS A 66 -13.19 27.24 -7.55
C LYS A 66 -12.21 28.02 -6.68
N LYS A 67 -11.37 28.84 -7.35
CA LYS A 67 -10.55 29.92 -6.79
C LYS A 67 -10.99 30.34 -5.37
N PRO A 68 -10.09 30.43 -4.39
CA PRO A 68 -10.45 30.89 -3.07
C PRO A 68 -11.01 32.31 -3.19
N THR A 69 -12.29 32.47 -2.90
CA THR A 69 -12.87 33.79 -2.64
C THR A 69 -12.16 34.33 -1.42
N ALA A 70 -11.47 35.45 -1.61
CA ALA A 70 -10.66 36.14 -0.61
C ALA A 70 -11.50 36.65 0.56
N THR A 71 -11.95 35.80 1.48
CA THR A 71 -12.50 36.19 2.78
C THR A 71 -12.52 35.04 3.80
N THR A 72 -11.41 34.32 3.98
CA THR A 72 -11.20 33.56 5.23
C THR A 72 -9.82 33.88 5.78
N THR A 73 -9.85 34.71 6.81
CA THR A 73 -8.75 35.11 7.67
C THR A 73 -7.98 33.89 8.17
N ALA A 74 -6.65 34.01 8.19
CA ALA A 74 -5.69 32.98 8.56
C ALA A 74 -5.99 32.25 9.89
N ALA A 75 -6.26 30.95 9.79
CA ALA A 75 -6.11 29.87 10.78
C ALA A 75 -6.87 28.66 10.20
N ASN A 76 -6.29 27.79 9.39
CA ASN A 76 -5.20 26.91 9.77
C ASN A 76 -4.32 26.68 8.54
N SER A 77 -3.08 27.18 8.58
CA SER A 77 -2.00 26.50 7.87
C SER A 77 -1.82 25.18 8.61
N CYS A 78 -2.68 24.19 8.35
CA CYS A 78 -2.36 22.81 8.65
C CYS A 78 -1.27 22.44 7.66
N HIS A 79 -0.05 22.85 7.97
CA HIS A 79 1.12 22.10 7.61
C HIS A 79 0.78 20.65 7.97
N ALA A 80 0.37 19.84 7.00
CA ALA A 80 0.30 18.38 7.14
C ALA A 80 1.74 17.84 7.17
N GLU A 81 2.56 18.47 8.03
CA GLU A 81 3.92 18.11 8.36
C GLU A 81 3.81 16.87 9.25
N SER A 82 4.31 15.76 8.71
CA SER A 82 4.74 14.57 9.46
C SER A 82 3.65 13.60 9.96
N GLY A 83 2.56 13.41 9.21
CA GLY A 83 1.72 12.22 9.36
C GLY A 83 2.22 11.05 8.49
N GLY A 84 2.21 9.84 9.04
CA GLY A 84 2.47 8.57 8.32
C GLY A 84 3.81 7.91 8.66
N THR A 85 4.02 6.73 8.10
CA THR A 85 5.19 5.87 8.39
C THR A 85 6.22 5.97 7.27
N THR A 86 7.40 6.52 7.58
CA THR A 86 8.48 6.86 6.63
C THR A 86 8.95 5.68 5.78
N ALA A 87 9.01 4.47 6.34
CA ALA A 87 9.38 3.26 5.61
C ALA A 87 8.49 2.99 4.37
N TYR A 88 7.25 3.46 4.39
CA TYR A 88 6.28 3.29 3.29
C TYR A 88 6.15 4.53 2.41
N TRP A 89 6.90 5.60 2.68
CA TRP A 89 6.82 6.83 1.92
C TRP A 89 7.52 6.72 0.56
N PRO A 90 6.98 7.38 -0.47
CA PRO A 90 7.67 7.56 -1.74
C PRO A 90 8.83 8.59 -1.62
N PRO A 91 9.81 8.54 -2.54
CA PRO A 91 11.00 9.41 -2.48
C PRO A 91 10.67 10.91 -2.51
N GLU A 92 9.66 11.34 -3.27
CA GLU A 92 9.28 12.76 -3.35
C GLU A 92 8.74 13.35 -2.04
N ARG A 93 8.31 12.52 -1.07
CA ARG A 93 7.86 13.01 0.24
C ARG A 93 9.00 13.56 1.08
N PHE A 94 10.22 13.11 0.83
CA PHE A 94 11.43 13.59 1.52
C PHE A 94 11.97 14.88 0.89
N GLU A 95 11.47 15.29 -0.27
CA GLU A 95 11.83 16.54 -0.91
C GLU A 95 10.86 17.66 -0.54
N ASN A 96 11.39 18.78 -0.04
CA ASN A 96 10.65 20.02 0.21
C ASN A 96 9.37 19.88 1.07
N HIS A 97 9.30 18.85 1.92
CA HIS A 97 8.11 18.52 2.71
C HIS A 97 6.84 18.40 1.85
N ALA A 98 6.95 17.71 0.70
CA ALA A 98 5.83 17.56 -0.22
C ALA A 98 4.60 16.94 0.48
N MET A 99 3.43 17.49 0.17
CA MET A 99 2.16 16.93 0.64
C MET A 99 1.89 15.57 0.03
N ALA A 100 1.24 14.68 0.79
CA ALA A 100 0.81 13.39 0.27
C ALA A 100 -0.20 13.59 -0.87
N THR A 101 -0.04 12.80 -1.92
CA THR A 101 -0.90 12.81 -3.12
C THR A 101 -1.39 11.40 -3.42
N SER A 102 -2.37 11.22 -4.30
CA SER A 102 -2.84 9.89 -4.69
C SER A 102 -1.70 8.95 -5.15
N PRO A 103 -0.71 9.40 -5.96
CA PRO A 103 0.48 8.59 -6.26
C PRO A 103 1.34 8.18 -5.05
N SER A 104 1.26 8.89 -3.92
CA SER A 104 1.95 8.51 -2.69
C SER A 104 1.35 7.25 -2.08
N ASP A 105 0.01 7.15 -2.01
CA ASP A 105 -0.67 5.92 -1.58
C ASP A 105 -0.34 4.73 -2.49
N MET A 106 -0.20 4.96 -3.80
CA MET A 106 0.12 3.91 -4.77
C MET A 106 1.53 3.35 -4.58
N TRP A 107 2.50 4.21 -4.20
CA TRP A 107 3.82 3.74 -3.80
C TRP A 107 3.77 2.88 -2.54
N SER A 108 3.08 3.35 -1.50
CA SER A 108 2.92 2.59 -0.25
C SER A 108 2.23 1.25 -0.50
N LEU A 109 1.27 1.19 -1.43
CA LEU A 109 0.65 -0.05 -1.90
C LEU A 109 1.66 -0.99 -2.60
N GLY A 110 2.62 -0.43 -3.34
CA GLY A 110 3.73 -1.17 -3.94
C GLY A 110 4.68 -1.76 -2.91
N ILE A 111 5.05 -1.00 -1.87
CA ILE A 111 5.86 -1.49 -0.75
C ILE A 111 5.12 -2.62 -0.02
N LEU A 112 3.84 -2.42 0.29
CA LEU A 112 2.99 -3.44 0.90
C LEU A 112 2.94 -4.70 0.02
N LEU A 113 2.65 -4.58 -1.28
CA LEU A 113 2.62 -5.72 -2.19
C LEU A 113 3.97 -6.46 -2.24
N PHE A 114 5.09 -5.73 -2.26
CA PHE A 114 6.41 -6.34 -2.23
C PHE A 114 6.56 -7.23 -0.98
N ILE A 115 6.29 -6.66 0.20
CA ILE A 115 6.35 -7.40 1.47
C ILE A 115 5.43 -8.63 1.46
N LEU A 116 4.22 -8.52 0.90
CA LEU A 116 3.30 -9.65 0.81
C LEU A 116 3.81 -10.79 -0.10
N LEU A 117 4.63 -10.47 -1.09
CA LEU A 117 5.18 -11.43 -2.05
C LEU A 117 6.54 -11.99 -1.62
N THR A 118 7.31 -11.27 -0.81
CA THR A 118 8.72 -11.59 -0.50
C THR A 118 9.01 -11.70 0.99
N HIS A 119 8.03 -11.42 1.85
CA HIS A 119 8.14 -11.42 3.33
C HIS A 119 9.19 -10.45 3.87
N SER A 120 9.60 -9.46 3.09
CA SER A 120 10.71 -8.56 3.43
C SER A 120 10.49 -7.17 2.84
N HIS A 121 10.96 -6.13 3.53
CA HIS A 121 10.90 -4.77 3.01
C HIS A 121 11.92 -4.61 1.86
N PRO A 122 11.59 -3.96 0.73
CA PRO A 122 12.48 -3.88 -0.43
C PRO A 122 13.80 -3.14 -0.17
N LEU A 123 13.82 -2.25 0.82
CA LEU A 123 15.01 -1.51 1.25
C LEU A 123 15.57 -1.97 2.60
N ASP A 124 14.87 -2.87 3.28
CA ASP A 124 15.34 -3.49 4.51
C ASP A 124 15.06 -5.00 4.49
N PRO A 125 15.82 -5.78 3.70
CA PRO A 125 15.56 -7.21 3.58
C PRO A 125 15.84 -8.00 4.85
N LEU A 126 16.62 -7.44 5.78
CA LEU A 126 17.05 -8.10 7.02
C LEU A 126 16.29 -7.60 8.26
N GLY A 127 15.48 -6.54 8.16
CA GLY A 127 14.80 -5.94 9.31
C GLY A 127 15.77 -5.20 10.25
N LEU A 128 16.91 -4.74 9.74
CA LEU A 128 18.00 -4.15 10.52
C LEU A 128 18.25 -2.68 10.18
N ALA A 129 17.64 -2.16 9.12
CA ALA A 129 17.83 -0.78 8.72
C ALA A 129 17.01 0.15 9.62
N THR A 130 17.59 1.28 9.96
CA THR A 130 16.89 2.40 10.58
C THR A 130 16.04 3.14 9.55
N ASP A 131 15.01 3.87 10.02
CA ASP A 131 14.19 4.71 9.14
C ASP A 131 15.03 5.76 8.37
N GLU A 132 16.12 6.25 8.97
CA GLU A 132 17.06 7.18 8.35
C GLU A 132 17.83 6.51 7.19
N GLU A 133 18.30 5.28 7.38
CA GLU A 133 18.99 4.53 6.31
C GLU A 133 18.04 4.20 5.14
N ILE A 134 16.77 3.88 5.43
CA ILE A 134 15.74 3.67 4.40
C ILE A 134 15.47 4.98 3.63
N GLN A 135 15.33 6.09 4.34
CA GLN A 135 15.14 7.41 3.75
C GLN A 135 16.32 7.80 2.84
N ASP A 136 17.55 7.67 3.32
CA ASP A 136 18.76 8.01 2.56
C ASP A 136 18.86 7.18 1.28
N ALA A 137 18.52 5.89 1.36
CA ALA A 137 18.46 5.01 0.20
C ALA A 137 17.42 5.47 -0.83
N LEU A 138 16.23 5.92 -0.40
CA LEU A 138 15.17 6.43 -1.28
C LEU A 138 15.56 7.74 -1.96
N VAL A 139 16.11 8.68 -1.20
CA VAL A 139 16.54 9.99 -1.70
C VAL A 139 17.67 9.82 -2.73
N ALA A 140 18.66 8.96 -2.43
CA ALA A 140 19.75 8.66 -3.36
C ALA A 140 19.23 8.08 -4.70
N CYS A 141 18.23 7.18 -4.67
CA CYS A 141 17.64 6.63 -5.89
C CYS A 141 17.08 7.69 -6.84
N ARG A 142 16.47 8.76 -6.30
CA ARG A 142 15.88 9.81 -7.13
C ARG A 142 16.93 10.73 -7.75
N HIS A 143 18.00 11.06 -7.03
CA HIS A 143 19.05 11.94 -7.52
C HIS A 143 19.94 11.32 -8.59
N ASP A 144 20.19 10.01 -8.51
CA ASP A 144 21.05 9.31 -9.46
C ASP A 144 20.37 9.06 -10.82
N GLY A 145 19.09 9.41 -10.97
CA GLY A 145 18.29 9.15 -12.18
C GLY A 145 18.17 7.66 -12.52
N ASN A 146 18.59 6.79 -11.61
CA ASN A 146 18.57 5.36 -11.77
C ASN A 146 17.22 4.85 -11.30
N ALA A 147 16.60 3.95 -12.07
CA ALA A 147 15.41 3.25 -11.62
C ALA A 147 15.69 2.69 -10.21
N THR A 148 14.75 2.92 -9.30
CA THR A 148 14.79 2.49 -7.89
C THR A 148 15.72 1.31 -7.64
N LYS A 149 16.66 1.44 -6.70
CA LYS A 149 17.53 0.36 -6.20
C LYS A 149 16.75 -0.85 -5.62
N ILE A 150 15.42 -0.75 -5.60
CA ILE A 150 14.49 -1.85 -5.33
C ILE A 150 14.67 -2.92 -6.40
N SER A 151 15.39 -3.98 -6.04
CA SER A 151 15.59 -5.14 -6.88
C SER A 151 14.36 -6.05 -6.77
N ILE A 152 13.54 -6.08 -7.82
CA ILE A 152 12.35 -6.93 -7.87
C ILE A 152 12.78 -8.39 -8.12
N PRO A 153 12.43 -9.35 -7.24
CA PRO A 153 12.92 -10.71 -7.36
C PRO A 153 12.47 -11.42 -8.63
N ARG A 154 13.41 -12.04 -9.35
CA ARG A 154 13.16 -12.75 -10.62
C ARG A 154 12.26 -13.98 -10.51
N HIS A 155 12.05 -14.51 -9.30
CA HIS A 155 11.19 -15.67 -9.07
C HIS A 155 9.70 -15.31 -9.08
N LEU A 156 9.35 -14.01 -9.03
CA LEU A 156 7.97 -13.54 -9.17
C LEU A 156 7.50 -13.66 -10.63
N SER A 157 6.19 -13.83 -10.83
CA SER A 157 5.58 -13.87 -12.16
C SER A 157 5.85 -12.58 -12.95
N ALA A 158 5.84 -12.64 -14.28
CA ALA A 158 6.09 -11.45 -15.10
C ALA A 158 5.10 -10.33 -14.79
N GLU A 159 3.84 -10.68 -14.55
CA GLU A 159 2.75 -9.77 -14.25
C GLU A 159 2.91 -9.16 -12.85
N ALA A 160 3.35 -9.94 -11.85
CA ALA A 160 3.63 -9.43 -10.51
C ALA A 160 4.80 -8.43 -10.53
N ARG A 161 5.82 -8.72 -11.33
CA ARG A 161 6.98 -7.83 -11.52
C ARG A 161 6.58 -6.53 -12.21
N ASP A 162 5.80 -6.60 -13.29
CA ASP A 162 5.32 -5.38 -14.00
C ASP A 162 4.48 -4.49 -13.07
N VAL A 163 3.60 -5.07 -12.24
CA VAL A 163 2.86 -4.30 -11.22
C VAL A 163 3.82 -3.61 -10.24
N LEU A 164 4.78 -4.34 -9.67
CA LEU A 164 5.73 -3.79 -8.71
C LEU A 164 6.58 -2.69 -9.32
N GLU A 165 7.08 -2.89 -10.55
CA GLU A 165 7.88 -1.90 -11.29
C GLU A 165 7.11 -0.59 -11.49
N ARG A 166 5.82 -0.67 -11.82
CA ARG A 166 5.00 0.53 -12.04
C ARG A 166 4.49 1.17 -10.75
N LEU A 167 4.14 0.39 -9.72
CA LEU A 167 3.76 0.98 -8.42
C LEU A 167 4.93 1.69 -7.74
N LEU A 168 6.14 1.16 -7.91
CA LEU A 168 7.39 1.68 -7.33
C LEU A 168 8.19 2.55 -8.30
N ALA A 169 7.54 3.10 -9.33
CA ALA A 169 8.17 4.06 -10.22
C ALA A 169 8.57 5.33 -9.44
N VAL A 170 9.84 5.77 -9.57
CA VAL A 170 10.35 6.96 -8.87
C VAL A 170 9.53 8.20 -9.22
N ASP A 171 9.26 8.40 -10.51
CA ASP A 171 8.41 9.49 -10.99
C ASP A 171 6.93 9.20 -10.62
N PRO A 172 6.29 10.03 -9.78
CA PRO A 172 4.89 9.86 -9.41
C PRO A 172 3.93 9.82 -10.60
N GLN A 173 4.29 10.46 -11.73
CA GLN A 173 3.45 10.48 -12.93
C GLN A 173 3.47 9.17 -13.72
N GLN A 174 4.48 8.33 -13.49
CA GLN A 174 4.59 7.01 -14.12
C GLN A 174 3.97 5.90 -13.26
N ARG A 175 3.49 6.23 -12.05
CA ARG A 175 2.89 5.24 -11.15
C ARG A 175 1.49 4.86 -11.60
N LEU A 176 1.18 3.58 -11.48
CA LEU A 176 -0.20 3.09 -11.63
C LEU A 176 -1.11 3.84 -10.65
N THR A 177 -2.24 4.32 -11.16
CA THR A 177 -3.40 4.68 -10.34
C THR A 177 -4.08 3.42 -9.82
N ALA A 178 -4.90 3.55 -8.78
CA ALA A 178 -5.65 2.42 -8.23
C ALA A 178 -6.63 1.80 -9.25
N THR A 179 -7.16 2.61 -10.18
CA THR A 179 -8.03 2.11 -11.26
C THR A 179 -7.24 1.33 -12.30
N GLU A 180 -6.09 1.84 -12.75
CA GLU A 180 -5.22 1.09 -13.69
C GLU A 180 -4.71 -0.21 -13.07
N LEU A 181 -4.42 -0.22 -11.75
CA LEU A 181 -4.05 -1.44 -11.04
C LEU A 181 -5.18 -2.48 -11.06
N LEU A 182 -6.44 -2.06 -10.90
CA LEU A 182 -7.59 -2.97 -10.94
C LEU A 182 -7.81 -3.61 -12.31
N GLU A 183 -7.41 -2.92 -13.37
CA GLU A 183 -7.48 -3.40 -14.76
C GLU A 183 -6.28 -4.26 -15.15
N HIS A 184 -5.21 -4.25 -14.35
CA HIS A 184 -3.96 -4.93 -14.67
C HIS A 184 -4.13 -6.46 -14.73
N PRO A 185 -3.48 -7.16 -15.70
CA PRO A 185 -3.54 -8.62 -15.84
C PRO A 185 -3.26 -9.41 -14.55
N TRP A 186 -2.34 -8.92 -13.72
CA TRP A 186 -2.04 -9.54 -12.42
C TRP A 186 -3.26 -9.64 -11.49
N ILE A 187 -4.19 -8.66 -11.55
CA ILE A 187 -5.45 -8.67 -10.80
C ILE A 187 -6.54 -9.44 -11.56
N THR A 188 -6.69 -9.20 -12.87
CA THR A 188 -7.83 -9.72 -13.65
C THR A 188 -7.70 -11.19 -14.04
N GLN A 189 -6.49 -11.71 -14.29
CA GLN A 189 -6.28 -13.14 -14.60
C GLN A 189 -6.50 -14.08 -13.41
N GLN A 190 -6.60 -13.53 -12.19
CA GLN A 190 -6.96 -14.31 -11.00
C GLN A 190 -8.47 -14.60 -10.91
N GLN A 191 -9.28 -14.15 -11.88
CA GLN A 191 -10.73 -14.31 -11.92
C GLN A 191 -11.21 -15.54 -12.72
N GLU A 192 -10.32 -16.41 -13.20
CA GLU A 192 -10.72 -17.66 -13.85
C GLU A 192 -11.52 -18.58 -12.90
N PRO A 193 -12.54 -19.32 -13.39
CA PRO A 193 -13.39 -20.18 -12.58
C PRO A 193 -12.59 -21.19 -11.74
N LEU A 194 -13.06 -21.38 -10.50
CA LEU A 194 -12.42 -22.14 -9.42
C LEU A 194 -12.06 -23.60 -9.78
N GLU A 195 -12.60 -24.15 -10.87
CA GLU A 195 -12.37 -25.52 -11.33
C GLU A 195 -10.90 -25.80 -11.75
N SER A 196 -10.08 -24.76 -11.94
CA SER A 196 -8.69 -24.90 -12.43
C SER A 196 -7.59 -24.57 -11.41
N ARG A 197 -7.93 -24.15 -10.18
CA ARG A 197 -6.95 -23.58 -9.24
C ARG A 197 -6.21 -24.65 -8.44
N ASN A 198 -5.11 -25.16 -8.98
CA ASN A 198 -4.14 -25.94 -8.19
C ASN A 198 -3.34 -25.06 -7.21
N ARG A 199 -3.69 -25.13 -5.92
CA ARG A 199 -2.84 -25.03 -4.69
C ARG A 199 -1.98 -23.79 -4.36
N THR A 200 -2.11 -22.62 -4.99
CA THR A 200 -1.27 -21.44 -4.59
C THR A 200 -1.92 -20.48 -3.59
N THR A 201 -3.26 -20.46 -3.46
CA THR A 201 -4.01 -19.46 -2.67
C THR A 201 -3.78 -19.52 -1.16
N THR A 202 -3.40 -20.69 -0.64
CA THR A 202 -3.16 -20.90 0.80
C THR A 202 -1.91 -20.16 1.31
N SER A 203 -0.93 -19.90 0.42
CA SER A 203 0.37 -19.33 0.78
C SER A 203 0.27 -17.83 1.11
N THR A 204 -0.35 -17.02 0.25
CA THR A 204 -0.45 -15.56 0.44
C THR A 204 -1.31 -15.15 1.63
N VAL A 205 -2.36 -15.92 1.94
CA VAL A 205 -3.20 -15.70 3.12
C VAL A 205 -2.45 -16.03 4.41
N ALA A 206 -1.69 -17.14 4.43
CA ALA A 206 -0.84 -17.49 5.55
C ALA A 206 0.23 -16.41 5.77
N SER A 207 0.89 -15.95 4.69
CA SER A 207 1.84 -14.85 4.72
C SER A 207 1.23 -13.56 5.26
N MET A 208 0.02 -13.17 4.81
CA MET A 208 -0.66 -11.97 5.33
C MET A 208 -0.95 -12.10 6.83
N LYS A 209 -1.41 -13.28 7.29
CA LYS A 209 -1.64 -13.50 8.73
C LYS A 209 -0.34 -13.45 9.53
N GLU A 210 0.74 -14.04 9.03
CA GLU A 210 2.06 -14.01 9.70
C GLU A 210 2.61 -12.58 9.77
N ILE A 211 2.54 -11.80 8.69
CA ILE A 211 2.98 -10.41 8.64
C ILE A 211 2.16 -9.55 9.61
N LEU A 212 0.83 -9.68 9.62
CA LEU A 212 -0.03 -8.93 10.55
C LEU A 212 0.16 -9.36 12.01
N THR A 213 0.42 -10.64 12.27
CA THR A 213 0.70 -11.14 13.63
C THR A 213 2.03 -10.59 14.12
N SER A 214 3.07 -10.61 13.28
CA SER A 214 4.38 -10.04 13.61
C SER A 214 4.31 -8.54 13.88
N ALA A 215 3.56 -7.77 13.07
CA ALA A 215 3.41 -6.33 13.27
C ALA A 215 2.66 -5.99 14.58
N ALA A 216 1.68 -6.82 14.95
CA ALA A 216 0.96 -6.68 16.22
C ALA A 216 1.86 -6.93 17.45
N GLU A 217 2.81 -7.86 17.35
CA GLU A 217 3.77 -8.18 18.43
C GLU A 217 4.82 -7.09 18.64
N THR A 218 5.34 -6.48 17.55
CA THR A 218 6.29 -5.35 17.63
C THR A 218 5.67 -4.09 18.24
N THR A 219 4.36 -3.89 18.08
CA THR A 219 3.65 -2.74 18.66
C THR A 219 3.47 -2.90 20.19
N GLN A 220 3.28 -4.12 20.70
CA GLN A 220 3.10 -4.35 22.15
C GLN A 220 4.38 -4.15 22.96
N THR A 221 5.55 -4.49 22.41
CA THR A 221 6.84 -4.29 23.08
C THR A 221 7.25 -2.82 23.17
N ALA A 222 6.82 -1.98 22.23
CA ALA A 222 7.04 -0.53 22.29
C ALA A 222 6.23 0.15 23.40
N THR A 223 5.00 -0.31 23.68
CA THR A 223 4.13 0.24 24.75
C THR A 223 4.45 -0.22 26.17
N THR A 224 5.29 -1.25 26.36
CA THR A 224 5.63 -1.78 27.70
C THR A 224 6.96 -1.26 28.26
N ALA A 225 7.65 -0.38 27.53
CA ALA A 225 8.95 0.19 27.90
C ALA A 225 8.89 1.60 28.53
N THR A 226 7.71 2.06 28.95
CA THR A 226 7.52 3.30 29.74
C THR A 226 7.03 2.99 31.14
#